data_AF-A0A948C8H7-F1
#
_entry.id   AF-A0A948C8H7-F1
#
_cell.length_a   1.000
_cell.length_b   1.000
_cell.length_c   1.000
_cell.angle_alpha   90.00
_cell.angle_beta   90.00
_cell.angle_gamma   90.00
#
_symmetry.space_group_name_H-M   'P 1'
#
loop_
_entity.id
_entity.type
_entity.pdbx_description
1 polymer ?
#
loop_
_entity_poly.entity_id
_entity_poly.type
_entity_poly.pdbx_seq_one_letter_code
_entity_poly.pdbx_strand_id
1 'polypeptide(L)'
;MLIKGVPASPGIVAGKAFVLKSEALAIPKYKIPQKEITLEIKRYMDALARTRKELAGIQKKVETELGESYPDIFSAHLLILDDPTLRE
;
A
#
# COMPACT_ATOMS: atom_id res chain seq x y z
N MET A 1 -23.63 26.59 -5.75
CA MET A 1 -23.16 26.12 -4.43
C MET A 1 -21.69 26.49 -4.32
N LEU A 2 -21.27 27.27 -3.31
CA LEU A 2 -19.86 27.65 -3.13
C LEU A 2 -19.18 26.54 -2.30
N ILE A 3 -18.09 25.98 -2.80
CA ILE A 3 -17.29 25.00 -2.03
C ILE A 3 -16.25 25.79 -1.23
N LYS A 4 -16.30 25.70 0.11
CA LYS A 4 -15.36 26.36 1.03
C LYS A 4 -14.72 25.31 1.93
N GLY A 5 -13.40 25.40 2.12
CA GLY A 5 -12.62 24.49 2.97
C GLY A 5 -11.54 25.24 3.75
N VAL A 6 -10.59 24.48 4.31
CA VAL A 6 -9.42 25.02 5.01
C VAL A 6 -8.29 25.25 4.00
N PRO A 7 -7.75 26.47 3.85
CA PRO A 7 -6.67 26.74 2.90
C PRO A 7 -5.35 26.12 3.39
N ALA A 8 -4.77 25.19 2.63
CA ALA A 8 -3.48 24.59 2.95
C ALA A 8 -2.29 25.43 2.46
N SER A 9 -2.45 26.11 1.31
CA SER A 9 -1.41 26.96 0.70
C SER A 9 -2.07 28.04 -0.18
N PRO A 10 -1.54 29.27 -0.26
CA PRO A 10 -2.06 30.31 -1.14
C PRO A 10 -1.74 30.02 -2.62
N GLY A 11 -2.63 30.41 -3.53
CA GLY A 11 -2.41 30.32 -4.98
C GLY A 11 -3.70 30.18 -5.80
N ILE A 12 -3.58 30.34 -7.12
CA ILE A 12 -4.66 30.10 -8.10
C ILE A 12 -4.13 29.15 -9.16
N VAL A 13 -4.86 28.08 -9.45
CA VAL A 13 -4.50 27.09 -10.47
C VAL A 13 -5.75 26.69 -11.28
N ALA A 14 -5.56 26.46 -12.58
CA ALA A 14 -6.58 25.93 -13.47
C ALA A 14 -6.05 24.67 -14.18
N GLY A 15 -6.78 23.56 -14.09
CA GLY A 15 -6.34 22.28 -14.63
C GLY A 15 -7.41 21.20 -14.49
N LYS A 16 -7.11 19.99 -14.99
CA LYS A 16 -7.99 18.83 -14.84
C LYS A 16 -7.88 18.29 -13.41
N ALA A 17 -9.01 18.05 -12.78
CA ALA A 17 -9.08 17.34 -11.51
C ALA A 17 -9.18 15.82 -11.76
N PHE A 18 -8.43 15.04 -10.98
CA PHE A 18 -8.56 13.59 -10.91
C PHE A 18 -9.24 13.21 -9.61
N VAL A 19 -10.36 12.49 -9.69
CA VAL A 19 -11.11 12.03 -8.52
C VAL A 19 -10.68 10.61 -8.20
N LEU A 20 -9.81 10.45 -7.20
CA LEU A 20 -9.43 9.14 -6.68
C LEU A 20 -10.55 8.62 -5.77
N LYS A 21 -11.23 7.56 -6.18
CA LYS A 21 -12.20 6.85 -5.35
C LYS A 21 -11.49 5.72 -4.62
N SER A 22 -11.71 5.63 -3.31
CA SER A 22 -11.32 4.45 -2.54
C SER A 22 -12.42 3.41 -2.68
N GLU A 23 -12.10 2.23 -3.19
CA GLU A 23 -13.02 1.09 -3.19
C GLU A 23 -12.78 0.25 -1.93
N ALA A 24 -13.87 -0.15 -1.27
CA ALA A 24 -13.77 -1.10 -0.18
C ALA A 24 -13.34 -2.47 -0.74
N LEU A 25 -12.25 -3.02 -0.21
CA LEU A 25 -11.83 -4.38 -0.53
C LEU A 25 -12.91 -5.36 -0.03
N ALA A 26 -13.56 -6.05 -0.97
CA ALA A 26 -14.44 -7.16 -0.64
C ALA A 26 -13.57 -8.41 -0.37
N ILE A 27 -13.31 -8.71 0.91
CA ILE A 27 -12.52 -9.88 1.32
C ILE A 27 -13.47 -11.06 1.59
N PRO A 28 -13.59 -12.04 0.66
CA PRO A 28 -14.50 -13.17 0.84
C PRO A 28 -13.99 -14.11 1.94
N LYS A 29 -14.91 -14.61 2.77
CA LYS A 29 -14.63 -15.65 3.77
C LYS A 29 -15.34 -16.94 3.37
N TYR A 30 -14.56 -17.97 3.06
CA TYR A 30 -15.09 -19.28 2.68
C TYR A 30 -14.15 -20.39 3.17
N LYS A 31 -14.70 -21.59 3.34
CA LYS A 31 -13.89 -22.78 3.64
C LYS A 31 -13.30 -23.32 2.35
N ILE A 32 -12.04 -23.75 2.41
CA ILE A 32 -11.34 -24.41 1.31
C ILE A 32 -11.23 -25.92 1.55
N PRO A 33 -11.25 -26.76 0.51
CA PRO A 33 -10.88 -28.16 0.60
C PRO A 33 -9.42 -28.35 1.01
N GLN A 34 -9.08 -29.46 1.69
CA GLN A 34 -7.69 -29.74 2.10
C GLN A 34 -6.68 -29.72 0.94
N LYS A 35 -7.09 -30.19 -0.25
CA LYS A 35 -6.26 -30.18 -1.48
C LYS A 35 -5.85 -28.78 -1.94
N GLU A 36 -6.55 -27.72 -1.51
CA GLU A 36 -6.28 -26.33 -1.90
C GLU A 36 -5.39 -25.59 -0.89
N ILE A 37 -5.10 -26.18 0.27
CA ILE A 37 -4.28 -25.55 1.32
C ILE A 37 -2.91 -25.15 0.77
N THR A 38 -2.22 -26.05 0.07
CA THR A 38 -0.90 -25.77 -0.52
C THR A 38 -0.95 -24.63 -1.55
N LEU A 39 -2.04 -24.54 -2.32
CA LEU A 39 -2.23 -23.48 -3.30
C LEU A 39 -2.43 -22.12 -2.62
N GLU A 40 -3.20 -22.07 -1.54
CA GLU A 40 -3.44 -20.86 -0.76
C GLU A 40 -2.18 -20.37 -0.04
N ILE A 41 -1.37 -21.28 0.52
CA ILE A 41 -0.06 -20.95 1.08
C ILE A 41 0.85 -20.34 -0.01
N LYS A 42 0.89 -20.95 -1.20
CA LYS A 42 1.67 -20.39 -2.32
C LYS A 42 1.16 -19.01 -2.71
N ARG A 43 -0.16 -18.82 -2.82
CA ARG A 43 -0.79 -17.54 -3.15
C ARG A 43 -0.42 -16.45 -2.15
N TYR A 44 -0.38 -16.79 -0.86
CA TYR A 44 0.06 -15.90 0.21
C TYR A 44 1.55 -15.53 0.07
N MET A 45 2.43 -16.51 -0.12
CA MET A 45 3.87 -16.25 -0.31
C MET A 45 4.16 -15.38 -1.54
N ASP A 46 3.46 -15.64 -2.66
CA ASP A 46 3.55 -14.83 -3.86
C ASP A 46 3.06 -13.39 -3.61
N ALA A 47 2.03 -13.21 -2.77
CA ALA A 47 1.54 -11.88 -2.38
C ALA A 47 2.57 -11.14 -1.52
N LEU A 48 3.18 -11.80 -0.53
CA LEU A 48 4.25 -11.21 0.29
C LEU A 48 5.44 -10.75 -0.58
N ALA A 49 5.86 -11.57 -1.54
CA ALA A 49 6.95 -11.22 -2.44
C ALA A 49 6.62 -10.00 -3.32
N ARG A 50 5.38 -9.92 -3.83
CA ARG A 50 4.92 -8.74 -4.59
C ARG A 50 4.88 -7.49 -3.72
N THR A 51 4.30 -7.57 -2.52
CA THR A 51 4.21 -6.44 -1.59
C THR A 51 5.60 -5.91 -1.21
N ARG A 52 6.57 -6.80 -0.97
CA ARG A 52 7.96 -6.40 -0.68
C ARG A 52 8.54 -5.57 -1.83
N LYS A 53 8.36 -6.02 -3.07
CA LYS A 53 8.86 -5.33 -4.26
C LYS A 53 8.19 -3.97 -4.43
N GLU A 54 6.89 -3.87 -4.18
CA GLU A 54 6.13 -2.63 -4.26
C GLU A 54 6.60 -1.62 -3.20
N LEU A 55 6.72 -2.04 -1.94
CA LEU A 55 7.21 -1.18 -0.85
C LEU A 55 8.63 -0.66 -1.10
N ALA A 56 9.55 -1.53 -1.54
CA ALA A 56 10.91 -1.11 -1.90
C ALA A 56 10.91 -0.12 -3.09
N GLY A 57 10.01 -0.32 -4.05
CA GLY A 57 9.83 0.60 -5.18
C GLY A 57 9.31 1.96 -4.75
N ILE A 58 8.36 2.00 -3.81
CA ILE A 58 7.81 3.25 -3.25
C ILE A 58 8.88 3.97 -2.43
N GLN A 59 9.61 3.26 -1.58
CA GLN A 59 10.72 3.82 -0.79
C GLN A 59 11.73 4.55 -1.69
N LYS A 60 12.20 3.90 -2.76
CA LYS A 60 13.14 4.51 -3.71
C LYS A 60 12.58 5.76 -4.40
N LYS A 61 11.30 5.76 -4.77
CA LYS A 61 10.65 6.93 -5.38
C LYS A 61 10.60 8.10 -4.40
N VAL A 62 10.22 7.82 -3.15
CA VAL A 62 10.15 8.83 -2.08
C VAL A 62 11.53 9.42 -1.80
N GLU A 63 12.57 8.60 -1.70
CA GLU A 63 13.95 9.06 -1.54
C GLU A 63 14.39 10.00 -2.68
N THR A 64 13.97 9.69 -3.91
CA THR A 64 14.32 10.49 -5.10
C THR A 64 13.55 11.82 -5.17
N GLU A 65 12.26 11.83 -4.81
CA GLU A 65 11.38 12.99 -4.98
C GLU A 65 11.35 13.93 -3.75
N LEU A 66 11.47 13.37 -2.55
CA LEU A 66 11.28 14.09 -1.27
C LEU A 66 12.56 14.15 -0.42
N GLY A 67 13.64 13.51 -0.86
CA GLY A 67 14.92 13.45 -0.13
C GLY A 67 14.92 12.45 1.04
N GLU A 68 15.97 12.52 1.88
CA GLU A 68 16.28 11.52 2.92
C GLU A 68 15.35 11.53 4.16
N SER A 69 14.30 12.36 4.21
CA SER A 69 13.51 12.56 5.45
C SER A 69 12.43 11.51 5.74
N TYR A 70 12.13 10.59 4.81
CA TYR A 70 11.03 9.61 4.99
C TYR A 70 11.32 8.12 4.74
N PRO A 71 12.56 7.64 4.46
CA PRO A 71 12.79 6.22 4.15
C PRO A 71 12.48 5.29 5.33
N ASP A 72 12.66 5.78 6.57
CA ASP A 72 12.45 5.00 7.80
C ASP A 72 11.01 4.51 7.97
N ILE A 73 10.04 5.25 7.44
CA ILE A 73 8.63 4.83 7.46
C ILE A 73 8.48 3.52 6.68
N PHE A 74 9.04 3.44 5.47
CA PHE A 74 8.92 2.25 4.64
C PHE A 74 9.78 1.09 5.15
N SER A 75 10.93 1.39 5.75
CA SER A 75 11.74 0.39 6.47
C SER A 75 10.93 -0.30 7.58
N ALA A 76 10.16 0.45 8.37
CA ALA A 76 9.29 -0.13 9.40
C ALA A 76 8.20 -1.05 8.79
N HIS A 77 7.59 -0.64 7.67
CA HIS A 77 6.59 -1.47 6.99
C HIS A 77 7.19 -2.76 6.42
N LEU A 78 8.44 -2.72 5.92
CA LEU A 78 9.16 -3.90 5.47
C LEU A 78 9.50 -4.85 6.63
N LEU A 79 9.86 -4.31 7.81
CA LEU A 79 10.09 -5.12 9.00
C LEU A 79 8.83 -5.86 9.44
N ILE A 80 7.66 -5.20 9.41
CA ILE A 80 6.37 -5.85 9.72
C ILE A 80 6.10 -6.99 8.73
N LEU A 81 6.35 -6.80 7.43
CA LEU A 81 6.18 -7.84 6.41
C LEU A 81 7.09 -9.06 6.64
N ASP A 82 8.22 -8.84 7.32
CA ASP A 82 9.21 -9.86 7.62
C ASP A 82 9.09 -10.50 8.99
N ASP A 83 8.11 -10.07 9.78
CA ASP A 83 7.83 -10.62 11.09
C ASP A 83 7.48 -12.13 10.98
N PRO A 84 8.27 -13.02 11.60
CA PRO A 84 8.01 -14.46 11.61
C PRO A 84 6.65 -14.82 12.22
N THR A 85 6.13 -14.01 13.15
CA THR A 85 4.83 -14.25 13.79
C THR A 85 3.65 -14.16 12.81
N LEU A 86 3.84 -13.51 11.65
CA LEU A 86 2.85 -13.46 10.57
C LEU A 86 2.95 -14.67 9.62
N ARG A 87 3.91 -15.57 9.85
CA ARG A 87 4.18 -16.75 9.02
C ARG A 87 3.91 -18.07 9.76
N GLU A 88 3.62 -18.01 11.06
CA GLU A 88 3.18 -19.11 11.92
C GLU A 88 1.65 -19.25 11.92
#